data_AF-A0A926TD67-F1
#
_entry.id   AF-A0A926TD67-F1
#
_cell.length_a   1.000
_cell.length_b   1.000
_cell.length_c   1.000
_cell.angle_alpha   90.00
_cell.angle_beta   90.00
_cell.angle_gamma   90.00
#
_symmetry.space_group_name_H-M   'P 1'
#
loop_
_entity.id
_entity.type
_entity.pdbx_description
1 polymer ?
#
loop_
_entity_poly.entity_id
_entity_poly.type
_entity_poly.pdbx_seq_one_letter_code
_entity_poly.pdbx_strand_id
1 'polypeptide(L)'
;METNRNSQLSATDSNGRFLMPPQPAPTVENDEETFDLGRLGSVVRRRIGLVSGVALGTIAAGTGLLFFMDETTPAQYAGKFQILVEPVTAEDKLAKLSTQAQGGETQGGPQQIDVEQSSLDYETQILVLQSRKLMDPVVKEIQKKYPHITYEFLIGSGKLSVSRVSAMVNRTRQETKMIEVWYQDSDPEQV
;
A
#
# COMPACT_ATOMS: atom_id res chain seq x y z
N MET A 1 24.37 -71.89 -59.74
CA MET A 1 24.50 -72.98 -58.76
C MET A 1 25.71 -72.65 -57.90
N GLU A 2 25.52 -72.54 -56.59
CA GLU A 2 26.39 -73.03 -55.51
C GLU A 2 26.15 -72.21 -54.23
N THR A 3 25.75 -72.96 -53.22
CA THR A 3 25.28 -72.57 -51.90
C THR A 3 26.45 -72.42 -50.93
N ASN A 4 26.47 -71.39 -50.08
CA ASN A 4 27.21 -71.45 -48.83
C ASN A 4 26.27 -71.20 -47.64
N ARG A 5 26.04 -72.28 -46.89
CA ARG A 5 25.26 -72.37 -45.65
C ARG A 5 26.15 -71.92 -44.49
N ASN A 6 25.84 -70.78 -43.87
CA ASN A 6 26.31 -70.48 -42.52
C ASN A 6 25.26 -70.95 -41.51
N SER A 7 25.47 -72.13 -40.95
CA SER A 7 24.72 -72.72 -39.84
C SER A 7 25.14 -72.05 -38.53
N GLN A 8 24.34 -71.11 -38.02
CA GLN A 8 24.45 -70.69 -36.62
C GLN A 8 23.75 -71.73 -35.73
N LEU A 9 24.55 -72.47 -34.96
CA LEU A 9 24.07 -73.35 -33.90
C LEU A 9 23.40 -72.51 -32.81
N SER A 10 22.08 -72.61 -32.70
CA SER A 10 21.35 -72.12 -31.53
C SER A 10 21.44 -73.17 -30.43
N ALA A 11 22.35 -72.98 -29.46
CA ALA A 11 22.39 -73.81 -28.26
C ALA A 11 21.15 -73.52 -27.42
N THR A 12 20.24 -74.50 -27.35
CA THR A 12 19.01 -74.43 -26.56
C THR A 12 19.17 -75.35 -25.35
N ASP A 13 19.05 -74.82 -24.14
CA ASP A 13 19.00 -75.63 -22.93
C ASP A 13 17.63 -76.32 -22.79
N SER A 14 17.62 -77.49 -22.16
CA SER A 14 16.53 -78.45 -21.97
C SER A 14 15.20 -77.91 -21.43
N ASN A 15 15.15 -76.65 -21.00
CA ASN A 15 13.94 -75.95 -20.55
C ASN A 15 13.43 -74.87 -21.55
N GLY A 16 13.87 -74.91 -22.81
CA GLY A 16 13.22 -74.20 -23.93
C GLY A 16 13.29 -72.68 -23.88
N ARG A 17 14.30 -72.09 -23.21
CA ARG A 17 14.50 -70.64 -23.17
C ARG A 17 15.68 -70.23 -24.05
N PHE A 18 15.44 -69.30 -24.97
CA PHE A 18 16.48 -68.64 -25.76
C PHE A 18 17.34 -67.74 -24.85
N LEU A 19 18.65 -67.96 -24.83
CA LEU A 19 19.60 -67.07 -24.17
C LEU A 19 19.83 -65.84 -25.06
N MET A 20 19.32 -64.68 -24.64
CA MET A 20 19.60 -63.40 -25.30
C MET A 20 21.04 -62.96 -25.02
N PRO A 21 21.78 -62.44 -26.01
CA PRO A 21 23.09 -61.83 -25.76
C PRO A 21 22.95 -60.55 -24.91
N PRO A 22 23.94 -60.22 -24.06
CA PRO A 22 23.85 -59.08 -23.14
C PRO A 22 23.79 -57.75 -23.91
N GLN A 23 22.84 -56.89 -23.55
CA GLN A 23 22.73 -55.52 -24.05
C GLN A 23 23.75 -54.61 -23.36
N PRO A 24 24.40 -53.66 -24.08
CA PRO A 24 25.27 -52.66 -23.46
C PRO A 24 24.44 -51.68 -22.60
N ALA A 25 24.99 -51.32 -21.44
CA ALA A 25 24.34 -50.43 -20.47
C ALA A 25 24.16 -49.00 -21.01
N PRO A 26 23.12 -48.26 -20.60
CA PRO A 26 22.92 -46.89 -21.03
C PRO A 26 23.97 -45.97 -20.38
N THR A 27 24.69 -45.21 -21.20
CA THR A 27 25.50 -44.07 -20.76
C THR A 27 24.56 -42.98 -20.24
N VAL A 28 24.71 -42.62 -18.96
CA VAL A 28 24.04 -41.45 -18.37
C VAL A 28 24.85 -40.23 -18.77
N GLU A 29 24.40 -39.52 -19.81
CA GLU A 29 24.87 -38.17 -20.12
C GLU A 29 24.30 -37.20 -19.08
N ASN A 30 25.19 -36.44 -18.45
CA ASN A 30 24.87 -35.47 -17.43
C ASN A 30 24.41 -34.19 -18.14
N ASP A 31 23.11 -34.10 -18.42
CA ASP A 31 22.50 -32.90 -19.00
C ASP A 31 22.42 -31.81 -17.93
N GLU A 32 23.38 -30.89 -17.97
CA GLU A 32 23.26 -29.59 -17.31
C GLU A 32 22.00 -28.89 -17.83
N GLU A 33 21.04 -28.59 -16.93
CA GLU A 33 19.77 -27.93 -17.23
C GLU A 33 19.99 -26.51 -17.80
N THR A 34 20.34 -26.43 -19.08
CA THR A 34 20.28 -25.21 -19.86
C THR A 34 18.85 -25.06 -20.36
N PHE A 35 18.15 -24.03 -19.87
CA PHE A 35 16.79 -23.72 -20.33
C PHE A 35 16.79 -23.52 -21.84
N ASP A 36 16.28 -24.50 -22.57
CA ASP A 36 16.34 -24.56 -24.02
C ASP A 36 15.26 -23.65 -24.65
N LEU A 37 15.57 -22.35 -24.71
CA LEU A 37 14.72 -21.28 -25.27
C LEU A 37 14.29 -21.59 -26.72
N GLY A 38 15.10 -22.34 -27.47
CA GLY A 38 14.79 -22.78 -28.82
C GLY A 38 13.62 -23.75 -28.89
N ARG A 39 13.54 -24.69 -27.93
CA ARG A 39 12.38 -25.60 -27.80
C ARG A 39 11.11 -24.85 -27.43
N LEU A 40 11.18 -23.87 -26.53
CA LEU A 40 10.01 -23.06 -26.14
C LEU A 40 9.45 -22.26 -27.32
N GLY A 41 10.30 -21.60 -28.12
CA GLY A 41 9.86 -20.87 -29.31
C GLY A 41 9.14 -21.76 -30.34
N SER A 42 9.58 -23.01 -30.51
CA SER A 42 8.92 -23.97 -31.41
C SER A 42 7.50 -24.34 -30.95
N VAL A 43 7.30 -24.46 -29.62
CA VAL A 43 5.99 -24.76 -29.01
C VAL A 43 5.05 -23.57 -29.13
N VAL A 44 5.55 -22.35 -28.89
CA VAL A 44 4.77 -21.12 -29.06
C VAL A 44 4.31 -20.96 -30.50
N ARG A 45 5.19 -21.19 -31.50
CA ARG A 45 4.81 -21.11 -32.92
C ARG A 45 3.68 -22.07 -33.30
N ARG A 46 3.69 -23.29 -32.77
CA ARG A 46 2.63 -24.29 -33.04
C ARG A 46 1.32 -24.00 -32.32
N ARG A 47 1.37 -23.26 -31.21
CA ARG A 47 0.23 -22.98 -30.35
C ARG A 47 -0.12 -21.49 -30.29
N ILE A 48 0.33 -20.70 -31.27
CA ILE A 48 0.24 -19.23 -31.21
C ILE A 48 -1.21 -18.73 -31.11
N GLY A 49 -2.16 -19.45 -31.73
CA GLY A 49 -3.59 -19.14 -31.60
C GLY A 49 -4.13 -19.36 -30.19
N LEU A 50 -3.74 -20.45 -29.52
CA LEU A 50 -4.12 -20.73 -28.13
C LEU A 50 -3.47 -19.75 -27.16
N VAL A 51 -2.18 -19.47 -27.33
CA VAL A 51 -1.44 -18.51 -26.50
C VAL A 51 -2.03 -17.10 -26.66
N SER A 52 -2.32 -16.68 -27.88
CA SER A 52 -2.97 -15.38 -28.15
C SER A 52 -4.38 -15.33 -27.58
N GLY A 53 -5.17 -16.41 -27.71
CA GLY A 53 -6.52 -16.48 -27.15
C GLY A 53 -6.53 -16.37 -25.62
N VAL A 54 -5.62 -17.05 -24.94
CA VAL A 54 -5.48 -16.95 -23.48
C VAL A 54 -4.98 -15.57 -23.07
N ALA A 55 -3.96 -15.04 -23.74
CA ALA A 55 -3.41 -13.72 -23.43
C ALA A 55 -4.44 -12.59 -23.65
N LEU A 56 -5.18 -12.62 -24.77
CA LEU A 56 -6.23 -11.65 -25.04
C LEU A 56 -7.42 -11.83 -24.09
N GLY A 57 -7.77 -13.07 -23.75
CA GLY A 57 -8.83 -13.37 -22.78
C GLY A 57 -8.50 -12.87 -21.38
N THR A 58 -7.26 -13.06 -20.90
CA THR A 58 -6.84 -12.56 -19.59
C THR A 58 -6.71 -11.05 -19.55
N ILE A 59 -6.21 -10.42 -20.62
CA ILE A 59 -6.18 -8.96 -20.74
C ILE A 59 -7.62 -8.43 -20.74
N ALA A 60 -8.51 -8.94 -21.60
CA ALA A 60 -9.88 -8.45 -21.69
C ALA A 60 -10.68 -8.66 -20.39
N ALA A 61 -10.52 -9.79 -19.71
CA ALA A 61 -11.16 -10.04 -18.43
C ALA A 61 -10.59 -9.14 -17.31
N GLY A 62 -9.27 -8.94 -17.29
CA GLY A 62 -8.59 -8.11 -16.30
C GLY A 62 -8.85 -6.62 -16.49
N THR A 63 -8.66 -6.10 -17.71
CA THR A 63 -8.91 -4.68 -18.02
C THR A 63 -10.38 -4.36 -18.02
N GLY A 64 -11.25 -5.27 -18.49
CA GLY A 64 -12.69 -5.08 -18.43
C GLY A 64 -13.16 -4.85 -16.99
N LEU A 65 -12.72 -5.68 -16.05
CA LEU A 65 -13.06 -5.52 -14.64
C LEU A 65 -12.56 -4.18 -14.07
N LEU A 66 -11.34 -3.77 -14.41
CA LEU A 66 -10.78 -2.49 -13.97
C LEU A 66 -11.52 -1.28 -14.55
N PHE A 67 -11.86 -1.29 -15.84
CA PHE A 67 -12.64 -0.22 -16.47
C PHE A 67 -14.05 -0.10 -15.89
N PHE A 68 -14.74 -1.22 -15.66
CA PHE A 68 -16.04 -1.20 -15.00
C PHE A 68 -15.97 -0.69 -13.56
N MET A 69 -14.88 -0.97 -12.84
CA MET A 69 -14.67 -0.44 -11.50
C MET A 69 -14.36 1.06 -11.53
N ASP A 70 -13.52 1.52 -12.46
CA ASP A 70 -13.11 2.93 -12.61
C ASP A 70 -14.31 3.84 -12.94
N GLU A 71 -15.22 3.40 -13.82
CA GLU A 71 -16.43 4.14 -14.17
C GLU A 71 -17.42 4.25 -12.99
N THR A 72 -17.38 3.30 -12.05
CA THR A 72 -18.26 3.31 -10.86
C THR A 72 -17.71 4.12 -9.69
N THR A 73 -16.44 4.53 -9.73
CA THR A 73 -15.84 5.38 -8.71
C THR A 73 -15.91 6.84 -9.14
N PRO A 74 -16.82 7.66 -8.58
CA PRO A 74 -16.86 9.07 -8.92
C PRO A 74 -15.53 9.72 -8.53
N ALA A 75 -15.06 10.64 -9.36
CA ALA A 75 -13.88 11.46 -9.05
C ALA A 75 -14.10 12.14 -7.69
N GLN A 76 -13.11 12.03 -6.79
CA GLN A 76 -13.12 12.69 -5.51
C GLN A 76 -11.95 13.66 -5.44
N TYR A 77 -12.27 14.92 -5.16
CA TYR A 77 -11.34 16.01 -4.95
C TYR A 77 -11.24 16.26 -3.46
N ALA A 78 -10.03 16.59 -2.99
CA ALA A 78 -9.79 16.81 -1.58
C ALA A 78 -8.90 18.04 -1.34
N GLY A 79 -9.32 18.86 -0.39
CA GLY A 79 -8.60 20.03 0.10
C GLY A 79 -8.08 19.75 1.51
N LYS A 80 -6.86 20.18 1.80
CA LYS A 80 -6.27 20.02 3.14
C LYS A 80 -5.41 21.20 3.53
N PHE A 81 -5.45 21.55 4.81
CA PHE A 81 -4.52 22.48 5.41
C PHE A 81 -4.21 22.08 6.85
N GLN A 82 -3.05 22.52 7.34
CA GLN A 82 -2.55 22.17 8.67
C GLN A 82 -2.30 23.44 9.48
N ILE A 83 -2.62 23.37 10.77
CA ILE A 83 -2.46 24.46 11.73
C ILE A 83 -1.56 23.96 12.86
N LEU A 84 -0.48 24.69 13.15
CA LEU A 84 0.32 24.48 14.35
C LEU A 84 -0.40 25.10 15.55
N VAL A 85 -0.61 24.33 16.62
CA VAL A 85 -1.27 24.84 17.82
C VAL A 85 -0.31 24.78 19.00
N GLU A 86 -0.14 25.92 19.66
CA GLU A 86 0.71 26.05 20.85
C GLU A 86 -0.13 26.49 22.05
N PRO A 87 0.16 25.96 23.26
CA PRO A 87 -0.52 26.40 24.46
C PRO A 87 -0.07 27.82 24.82
N VAL A 88 -1.02 28.74 25.03
CA VAL A 88 -0.77 30.09 25.53
C VAL A 88 -0.01 30.10 26.87
N THR A 89 -0.08 29.00 27.63
CA THR A 89 0.66 28.84 28.88
C THR A 89 2.13 28.48 28.69
N ALA A 90 2.57 28.05 27.50
CA ALA A 90 3.99 27.79 27.23
C ALA A 90 4.80 29.09 27.32
N GLU A 91 4.30 30.16 26.71
CA GLU A 91 4.92 31.50 26.76
C GLU A 91 5.01 32.02 28.20
N ASP A 92 3.91 31.92 28.96
CA ASP A 92 3.86 32.31 30.37
C ASP A 92 4.77 31.45 31.26
N LYS A 93 4.88 30.13 31.00
CA LYS A 93 5.81 29.25 31.71
C LYS A 93 7.26 29.61 31.38
N LEU A 94 7.59 29.84 30.11
CA LEU A 94 8.91 30.29 29.67
C LEU A 94 9.28 31.64 30.30
N ALA A 95 8.34 32.59 30.32
CA ALA A 95 8.53 33.90 30.95
C ALA A 95 8.77 33.74 32.46
N LYS A 96 7.94 32.97 33.18
CA LYS A 96 8.11 32.71 34.62
C LYS A 96 9.43 32.01 34.95
N LEU A 97 9.87 31.07 34.11
CA LEU A 97 11.15 30.39 34.29
C LEU A 97 12.34 31.32 34.00
N SER A 98 12.23 32.22 33.01
CA SER A 98 13.26 33.23 32.75
C SER A 98 13.42 34.21 33.91
N THR A 99 12.31 34.58 34.56
CA THR A 99 12.33 35.42 35.77
C THR A 99 12.84 34.67 36.99
N GLN A 100 12.54 33.37 37.13
CA GLN A 100 13.05 32.52 38.21
C GLN A 100 14.54 32.19 38.05
N ALA A 101 15.04 32.09 36.82
CA ALA A 101 16.47 31.89 36.55
C ALA A 101 17.31 33.16 36.81
N GLN A 102 16.69 34.35 36.75
CA GLN A 102 17.34 35.63 37.05
C GLN A 102 17.23 36.04 38.52
N GLY A 103 16.21 35.58 39.25
CA GLY A 103 16.07 35.76 40.70
C GLY A 103 16.68 34.58 41.45
N GLY A 104 17.95 34.70 41.83
CA GLY A 104 18.72 33.62 42.45
C GLY A 104 18.09 33.00 43.72
N GLU A 105 18.56 31.78 44.00
CA GLU A 105 18.35 30.95 45.20
C GLU A 105 17.17 29.97 45.17
N THR A 106 17.38 28.76 44.62
CA THR A 106 17.43 27.50 45.41
C THR A 106 17.68 26.25 44.56
N GLN A 107 18.82 25.62 44.82
CA GLN A 107 19.05 24.19 45.03
C GLN A 107 18.01 23.20 44.46
N GLY A 108 18.29 22.69 43.27
CA GLY A 108 17.70 21.49 42.68
C GLY A 108 18.37 21.29 41.33
N GLY A 109 18.96 20.11 41.07
CA GLY A 109 19.68 19.82 39.83
C GLY A 109 18.84 20.08 38.57
N PRO A 110 19.45 20.08 37.37
CA PRO A 110 18.75 20.39 36.12
C PRO A 110 17.60 19.41 35.92
N GLN A 111 16.42 19.79 36.40
CA GLN A 111 15.18 19.17 36.03
C GLN A 111 15.04 19.56 34.56
N GLN A 112 15.32 18.60 33.67
CA GLN A 112 14.88 18.66 32.28
C GLN A 112 13.35 18.68 32.35
N ILE A 113 12.79 19.87 32.54
CA ILE A 113 11.35 20.07 32.49
C ILE A 113 11.04 20.03 31.01
N ASP A 114 10.46 18.91 30.61
CA ASP A 114 9.99 18.65 29.28
C ASP A 114 8.92 19.68 28.93
N VAL A 115 9.32 20.79 28.30
CA VAL A 115 8.40 21.80 27.76
C VAL A 115 7.53 21.18 26.66
N GLU A 116 7.88 19.99 26.14
CA GLU A 116 6.99 19.21 25.28
C GLU A 116 5.74 18.69 26.02
N GLN A 117 5.75 18.61 27.35
CA GLN A 117 4.65 18.05 28.15
C GLN A 117 3.65 19.09 28.69
N SER A 118 3.65 20.33 28.22
CA SER A 118 2.42 21.12 28.33
C SER A 118 1.38 20.47 27.41
N SER A 119 0.71 19.43 27.92
CA SER A 119 -0.30 18.66 27.20
C SER A 119 -1.50 19.57 26.99
N LEU A 120 -1.45 20.32 25.90
CA LEU A 120 -2.61 20.96 25.33
C LEU A 120 -3.65 19.86 25.06
N ASP A 121 -4.87 20.04 25.55
CA ASP A 121 -5.93 19.06 25.33
C ASP A 121 -6.47 19.19 23.91
N TYR A 122 -5.77 18.56 22.96
CA TYR A 122 -6.11 18.60 21.54
C TYR A 122 -7.49 18.01 21.25
N GLU A 123 -7.92 17.01 22.00
CA GLU A 123 -9.25 16.42 21.82
C GLU A 123 -10.34 17.45 22.11
N THR A 124 -10.22 18.15 23.24
CA THR A 124 -11.15 19.24 23.55
C THR A 124 -11.07 20.37 22.51
N GLN A 125 -9.89 20.70 21.99
CA GLN A 125 -9.77 21.73 20.96
C GLN A 125 -10.44 21.33 19.64
N ILE A 126 -10.26 20.09 19.20
CA ILE A 126 -10.90 19.57 18.00
C ILE A 126 -12.42 19.62 18.16
N LEU A 127 -12.95 19.20 19.33
CA LEU A 127 -14.38 19.29 19.63
C LEU A 127 -14.89 20.74 19.60
N VAL A 128 -14.12 21.69 20.11
CA VAL A 128 -14.47 23.11 20.06
C VAL A 128 -14.47 23.61 18.62
N LEU A 129 -13.45 23.28 17.83
CA LEU A 129 -13.35 23.65 16.41
C LEU A 129 -14.52 23.09 15.59
N GLN A 130 -14.99 21.89 15.92
CA GLN A 130 -16.15 21.28 15.28
C GLN A 130 -17.50 21.77 15.85
N SER A 131 -17.51 22.56 16.94
CA SER A 131 -18.76 22.99 17.55
C SER A 131 -19.59 23.90 16.62
N ARG A 132 -20.92 23.74 16.65
CA ARG A 132 -21.85 24.60 15.89
C ARG A 132 -21.60 26.09 16.11
N LYS A 133 -21.27 26.50 17.35
CA LYS A 133 -21.02 27.90 17.67
C LYS A 133 -19.89 28.51 16.83
N LEU A 134 -18.83 27.74 16.54
CA LEU A 134 -17.72 28.19 15.69
C LEU A 134 -17.95 27.90 14.21
N MET A 135 -18.63 26.81 13.88
CA MET A 135 -18.85 26.39 12.49
C MET A 135 -20.02 27.10 11.81
N ASP A 136 -21.08 27.47 12.52
CA ASP A 136 -22.26 28.10 11.92
C ASP A 136 -21.93 29.41 11.17
N PRO A 137 -21.08 30.32 11.68
CA PRO A 137 -20.63 31.49 10.91
C PRO A 137 -19.87 31.11 9.64
N VAL A 138 -19.01 30.09 9.69
CA VAL A 138 -18.25 29.60 8.53
C VAL A 138 -19.19 29.00 7.49
N VAL A 139 -20.14 28.17 7.92
CA VAL A 139 -21.19 27.59 7.06
C VAL A 139 -22.00 28.70 6.39
N LYS A 140 -22.37 29.77 7.11
CA LYS A 140 -23.09 30.90 6.53
C LYS A 140 -22.30 31.62 5.44
N GLU A 141 -21.00 31.77 5.60
CA GLU A 141 -20.14 32.34 4.55
C GLU A 141 -20.09 31.43 3.33
N ILE A 142 -19.93 30.11 3.51
CA ILE A 142 -19.93 29.13 2.42
C ILE A 142 -21.27 29.11 1.69
N GLN A 143 -22.39 29.18 2.42
CA GLN A 143 -23.75 29.16 1.89
C GLN A 143 -24.06 30.31 0.92
N LYS A 144 -23.31 31.41 0.97
CA LYS A 144 -23.45 32.51 -0.01
C LYS A 144 -23.14 32.04 -1.43
N LYS A 145 -22.25 31.06 -1.60
CA LYS A 145 -21.87 30.48 -2.88
C LYS A 145 -22.47 29.09 -3.10
N TYR A 146 -22.60 28.29 -2.03
CA TYR A 146 -23.10 26.92 -2.08
C TYR A 146 -24.25 26.70 -1.07
N PRO A 147 -25.50 27.07 -1.41
CA PRO A 147 -26.62 27.10 -0.45
C PRO A 147 -27.00 25.75 0.17
N HIS A 148 -26.62 24.65 -0.48
CA HIS A 148 -26.91 23.29 -0.02
C HIS A 148 -25.94 22.82 1.07
N ILE A 149 -24.79 23.49 1.24
CA ILE A 149 -23.83 23.16 2.28
C ILE A 149 -24.41 23.57 3.63
N THR A 150 -24.51 22.62 4.53
CA THR A 150 -24.98 22.81 5.91
C THR A 150 -23.99 22.22 6.89
N TYR A 151 -24.12 22.54 8.17
CA TYR A 151 -23.31 21.91 9.21
C TYR A 151 -23.40 20.37 9.16
N GLU A 152 -24.61 19.82 9.00
CA GLU A 152 -24.81 18.36 8.89
C GLU A 152 -24.19 17.79 7.62
N PHE A 153 -24.20 18.55 6.52
CA PHE A 153 -23.52 18.14 5.30
C PHE A 153 -22.01 18.09 5.51
N LEU A 154 -21.40 19.04 6.21
CA LEU A 154 -19.94 19.02 6.42
C LEU A 154 -19.52 17.99 7.47
N ILE A 155 -20.08 18.07 8.67
CA ILE A 155 -19.66 17.27 9.83
C ILE A 155 -20.41 15.94 9.87
N GLY A 156 -21.74 15.96 9.74
CA GLY A 156 -22.59 14.78 9.88
C GLY A 156 -22.39 13.75 8.77
N SER A 157 -22.10 14.18 7.54
CA SER A 157 -21.80 13.27 6.43
C SER A 157 -20.33 12.81 6.37
N GLY A 158 -19.45 13.37 7.22
CA GLY A 158 -18.03 13.06 7.23
C GLY A 158 -17.23 13.63 6.06
N LYS A 159 -17.79 14.61 5.33
CA LYS A 159 -17.08 15.32 4.23
C LYS A 159 -15.97 16.23 4.74
N LEU A 160 -16.10 16.77 5.95
CA LEU A 160 -15.09 17.57 6.65
C LEU A 160 -14.58 16.79 7.86
N SER A 161 -13.26 16.64 7.98
CA SER A 161 -12.59 16.03 9.12
C SER A 161 -11.60 17.00 9.73
N VAL A 162 -11.52 17.01 11.06
CA VAL A 162 -10.52 17.76 11.83
C VAL A 162 -9.84 16.76 12.74
N SER A 163 -8.52 16.63 12.63
CA SER A 163 -7.79 15.59 13.36
C SER A 163 -6.36 16.01 13.69
N ARG A 164 -5.76 15.40 14.70
CA ARG A 164 -4.37 15.64 15.06
C ARG A 164 -3.44 14.84 14.16
N VAL A 165 -2.42 15.49 13.61
CA VAL A 165 -1.44 14.85 12.73
C VAL A 165 -0.50 13.99 13.56
N SER A 166 -0.30 12.74 13.14
CA SER A 166 0.72 11.85 13.71
C SER A 166 1.85 11.60 12.71
N ALA A 167 3.09 11.61 13.21
CA ALA A 167 4.29 11.40 12.43
C ALA A 167 5.07 10.19 12.94
N MET A 168 5.83 9.55 12.06
CA MET A 168 6.79 8.50 12.42
C MET A 168 8.10 9.15 12.87
N VAL A 169 8.42 9.03 14.15
CA VAL A 169 9.70 9.48 14.72
C VAL A 169 10.37 8.25 15.32
N ASN A 170 11.56 7.90 14.84
CA ASN A 170 12.31 6.72 15.32
C ASN A 170 11.53 5.40 15.30
N ARG A 171 10.72 5.17 14.25
CA ARG A 171 9.82 4.00 14.11
C ARG A 171 8.67 3.94 15.14
N THR A 172 8.42 5.02 15.88
CA THR A 172 7.29 5.17 16.79
C THR A 172 6.33 6.23 16.23
N ARG A 173 5.02 5.98 16.30
CA ARG A 173 4.00 6.99 15.99
C ARG A 173 3.95 8.00 17.12
N GLN A 174 4.26 9.25 16.81
CA GLN A 174 4.17 10.36 17.75
C GLN A 174 3.16 11.38 17.22
N GLU A 175 2.30 11.88 18.10
CA GLU A 175 1.37 12.94 17.76
C GLU A 175 2.11 14.27 17.73
N THR A 176 1.88 15.05 16.68
CA THR A 176 2.50 16.35 16.50
C THR A 176 1.67 17.44 17.19
N LYS A 177 2.17 18.68 17.18
CA LYS A 177 1.40 19.85 17.60
C LYS A 177 0.48 20.41 16.50
N MET A 178 0.32 19.66 15.41
CA MET A 178 -0.46 20.10 14.25
C MET A 178 -1.85 19.47 14.23
N ILE A 179 -2.84 20.31 13.92
CA ILE A 179 -4.20 19.90 13.56
C ILE A 179 -4.33 20.01 12.04
N GLU A 180 -4.82 18.95 11.40
CA GLU A 180 -5.19 18.94 9.99
C GLU A 180 -6.70 19.08 9.84
N VAL A 181 -7.09 19.93 8.90
CA VAL A 181 -8.46 20.04 8.42
C VAL A 181 -8.47 19.52 6.98
N TRP A 182 -9.36 18.57 6.73
CA TRP A 182 -9.49 17.88 5.45
C TRP A 182 -10.94 17.92 4.99
N TYR A 183 -11.16 18.27 3.72
CA TYR A 183 -12.47 18.30 3.08
C TYR A 183 -12.44 17.51 1.77
N GLN A 184 -13.52 16.79 1.44
CA GLN A 184 -13.66 16.13 0.15
C GLN A 184 -15.02 16.35 -0.53
N ASP A 185 -14.99 16.53 -1.85
CA ASP A 185 -16.18 16.59 -2.68
C ASP A 185 -15.95 15.97 -4.07
N SER A 186 -17.04 15.61 -4.75
CA SER A 186 -16.97 15.14 -6.14
C SER A 186 -16.91 16.28 -7.14
N ASP A 187 -17.34 17.48 -6.74
CA ASP A 187 -17.24 18.69 -7.53
C ASP A 187 -15.90 19.42 -7.26
N PRO A 188 -15.01 19.55 -8.26
CA PRO A 188 -13.72 20.21 -8.08
C PRO A 188 -13.85 21.70 -7.77
N GLU A 189 -14.97 22.35 -8.12
CA GLU A 189 -15.18 23.76 -7.80
C GLU A 189 -15.57 23.99 -6.33
N GLN A 190 -15.87 22.93 -5.58
CA GLN A 190 -16.27 22.99 -4.17
C GLN A 190 -15.11 22.75 -3.20
N VAL A 191 -13.91 22.45 -3.71
CA VAL A 191 -12.71 22.12 -2.92
C VAL A 191 -11.71 23.27 -2.88
#